data_AF-A0A3C1S5Z9-F1
#
_entry.id   AF-A0A3C1S5Z9-F1
#
_cell.length_a   1.000
_cell.length_b   1.000
_cell.length_c   1.000
_cell.angle_alpha   90.00
_cell.angle_beta   90.00
_cell.angle_gamma   90.00
#
_symmetry.space_group_name_H-M   'P 1'
#
loop_
_entity.id
_entity.type
_entity.pdbx_description
1 polymer ?
#
loop_
_entity_poly.entity_id
_entity_poly.type
_entity_poly.pdbx_seq_one_letter_code
_entity_poly.pdbx_strand_id
1 'polypeptide(L)'
;ALIYSPLDKTTVKLIYGTAFRAPNIYELLSDDWAHGRVMLHPEKITTSEIILEQRFGKYLQGVVSGFAYKIDGLITQIPFTETWTTFENTDDISAKGIEAEL
;
A
#
# COMPACT_ATOMS: atom_id res chain seq x y z
N ALA A 1 0.45 -14.39 8.74
CA ALA A 1 -1.03 -14.28 8.76
C ALA A 1 -1.59 -15.20 9.83
N LEU A 2 -2.72 -14.82 10.43
CA LEU A 2 -3.52 -15.64 11.34
C LEU A 2 -4.83 -16.00 10.63
N ILE A 3 -5.22 -17.27 10.67
CA ILE A 3 -6.46 -17.76 10.07
C ILE A 3 -7.21 -18.54 11.14
N TYR A 4 -8.48 -18.21 11.32
CA TYR A 4 -9.34 -18.82 12.32
C TYR A 4 -10.72 -19.10 11.73
N SER A 5 -11.23 -20.31 11.95
CA SER A 5 -12.56 -20.73 11.51
C SER A 5 -13.45 -20.96 12.72
N PRO A 6 -14.18 -19.93 13.22
CA PRO A 6 -15.03 -20.06 14.40
C PRO A 6 -16.22 -21.01 14.18
N LEU A 7 -16.64 -21.20 12.92
CA LEU A 7 -17.75 -22.05 12.50
C LEU A 7 -17.35 -22.75 11.19
N ASP A 8 -17.99 -23.87 10.86
CA ASP A 8 -17.67 -24.69 9.67
C ASP A 8 -17.75 -23.95 8.33
N LYS A 9 -18.46 -22.81 8.28
CA LYS A 9 -18.70 -22.01 7.06
C LYS A 9 -18.16 -20.59 7.16
N THR A 10 -17.43 -20.28 8.22
CA THR A 10 -16.96 -18.92 8.52
C THR A 10 -15.45 -18.97 8.70
N THR A 11 -14.74 -18.13 7.96
CA THR A 11 -13.29 -17.97 8.10
C THR A 11 -12.96 -16.51 8.36
N VAL A 12 -12.17 -16.25 9.38
CA VAL A 12 -11.61 -14.95 9.69
C VAL A 12 -10.11 -15.02 9.43
N LYS A 13 -9.58 -14.06 8.67
CA LYS A 13 -8.15 -13.91 8.39
C LYS A 13 -7.68 -12.57 8.91
N LEU A 14 -6.49 -12.56 9.50
CA LEU A 14 -5.80 -11.36 9.92
C LEU A 14 -4.41 -11.37 9.31
N ILE A 15 -4.14 -10.37 8.46
CA ILE A 15 -2.93 -10.25 7.67
C ILE A 15 -2.21 -8.98 8.11
N TYR A 16 -0.95 -9.13 8.51
CA TYR A 16 -0.04 -8.02 8.75
C TYR A 16 1.20 -8.27 7.91
N GLY A 17 1.63 -7.26 7.18
CA GLY A 17 2.77 -7.39 6.28
C GLY A 17 3.42 -6.05 5.98
N THR A 18 4.68 -6.13 5.54
CA THR A 18 5.43 -4.99 5.05
C THR A 18 6.00 -5.29 3.67
N ALA A 19 6.04 -4.30 2.79
CA ALA A 19 6.69 -4.38 1.50
C ALA A 19 7.44 -3.08 1.20
N PHE A 20 8.15 -3.03 0.09
CA PHE A 20 8.84 -1.82 -0.36
C PHE A 20 8.77 -1.68 -1.87
N ARG A 21 8.93 -0.44 -2.36
CA ARG A 21 9.09 -0.12 -3.78
C ARG A 21 10.41 0.60 -3.97
N ALA A 22 11.28 0.06 -4.81
CA ALA A 22 12.50 0.77 -5.21
C ALA A 22 12.16 1.97 -6.12
N PRO A 23 12.96 3.05 -6.09
CA PRO A 23 12.86 4.11 -7.08
C PRO A 23 13.03 3.56 -8.50
N ASN A 24 12.22 4.05 -9.44
CA ASN A 24 12.28 3.66 -10.83
C ASN A 24 13.30 4.52 -11.61
N ILE A 25 13.63 4.11 -12.84
CA ILE A 25 14.67 4.78 -13.63
C ILE A 25 14.32 6.22 -14.02
N TYR A 26 13.04 6.55 -14.19
CA TYR A 26 12.60 7.91 -14.48
C TYR A 26 12.79 8.83 -13.27
N GLU A 27 12.45 8.33 -12.08
CA GLU A 27 12.63 9.05 -10.81
C GLU A 27 14.11 9.33 -10.54
N LEU A 28 14.99 8.35 -10.78
CA LEU A 28 16.44 8.50 -10.57
C LEU A 28 17.14 9.41 -11.58
N LEU A 29 16.66 9.46 -12.83
CA LEU A 29 17.27 10.27 -13.89
C LEU A 29 16.76 11.71 -13.93
N SER A 30 15.66 12.03 -13.25
CA SER A 30 15.11 13.39 -13.17
C SER A 30 16.06 14.39 -12.50
N ASP A 31 17.01 13.89 -11.71
CA ASP A 31 17.93 14.68 -10.87
C ASP A 31 19.26 15.05 -11.54
N ASP A 32 19.56 14.50 -12.71
CA ASP A 32 20.95 14.44 -13.21
C ASP A 32 21.45 15.77 -13.85
N TRP A 33 20.59 16.78 -14.03
CA TRP A 33 20.92 17.92 -14.89
C TRP A 33 21.25 19.25 -14.19
N ALA A 34 20.96 19.45 -12.89
CA ALA A 34 21.16 20.78 -12.29
C ALA A 34 21.63 20.83 -10.82
N HIS A 35 21.24 19.90 -9.94
CA HIS A 35 21.55 20.02 -8.51
C HIS A 35 21.80 18.64 -7.91
N GLY A 36 22.83 18.53 -7.07
CA GLY A 36 23.42 17.25 -6.67
C GLY A 36 22.41 16.18 -6.25
N ARG A 37 22.65 14.95 -6.71
CA ARG A 37 21.87 13.73 -6.47
C ARG A 37 21.08 13.75 -5.15
N VAL A 38 19.77 13.95 -5.20
CA VAL A 38 18.90 13.54 -4.11
C VAL A 38 18.93 12.01 -4.11
N MET A 39 19.46 11.42 -3.05
CA MET A 39 19.44 9.96 -2.92
C MET A 39 18.03 9.52 -2.56
N LEU A 40 17.21 9.25 -3.58
CA LEU A 40 15.93 8.60 -3.39
C LEU A 40 16.12 7.26 -2.69
N HIS A 41 15.36 7.04 -1.63
CA HIS A 41 15.29 5.76 -0.95
C HIS A 41 14.00 5.02 -1.30
N PRO A 42 13.97 3.68 -1.12
CA PRO A 42 12.73 2.93 -1.32
C PRO A 42 11.58 3.44 -0.45
N GLU A 43 10.39 3.42 -1.01
CA GLU A 43 9.13 3.58 -0.27
C GLU A 43 8.87 2.31 0.52
N LYS A 44 8.37 2.42 1.75
CA LYS A 44 8.01 1.25 2.56
C LYS A 44 6.54 1.28 2.90
N ILE A 45 5.83 0.18 2.64
CA ILE A 45 4.42 0.05 3.03
C ILE A 45 4.28 -0.94 4.18
N THR A 46 3.42 -0.60 5.14
CA THR A 46 2.95 -1.49 6.20
C THR A 46 1.43 -1.60 6.11
N THR A 47 0.91 -2.82 6.02
CA THR A 47 -0.52 -3.09 5.84
C THR A 47 -1.02 -4.01 6.95
N SER A 48 -2.18 -3.65 7.51
CA SER A 48 -2.98 -4.48 8.41
C SER A 48 -4.35 -4.70 7.79
N GLU A 49 -4.77 -5.96 7.67
CA GLU A 49 -6.01 -6.33 7.03
C GLU A 49 -6.74 -7.41 7.84
N ILE A 50 -8.05 -7.27 7.95
CA ILE A 50 -8.97 -8.27 8.47
C ILE A 50 -9.96 -8.67 7.38
N ILE A 51 -10.17 -9.98 7.22
CA ILE A 51 -11.05 -10.53 6.20
C ILE A 51 -12.01 -11.50 6.87
N LEU A 52 -13.30 -11.33 6.61
CA LEU A 52 -14.36 -12.25 7.00
C LEU A 52 -14.95 -12.89 5.74
N GLU A 53 -14.86 -14.21 5.67
CA GLU A 53 -15.45 -15.02 4.61
C GLU A 53 -16.59 -15.85 5.20
N GLN A 54 -17.77 -15.78 4.59
CA GLN A 54 -18.95 -16.52 5.02
C GLN A 54 -19.56 -17.25 3.83
N ARG A 55 -19.69 -18.57 3.95
CA ARG A 55 -20.42 -19.37 2.96
C ARG A 55 -21.90 -19.50 3.34
N PHE A 56 -22.79 -19.18 2.41
CA PHE A 56 -24.24 -19.32 2.56
C PHE A 56 -24.74 -20.49 1.70
N GLY A 57 -25.11 -21.60 2.35
CA GLY A 57 -25.50 -22.81 1.65
C GLY A 57 -24.35 -23.42 0.83
N LYS A 58 -24.64 -23.87 -0.39
CA LYS A 58 -23.65 -24.49 -1.30
C LYS A 58 -23.13 -23.53 -2.38
N TYR A 59 -23.89 -22.47 -2.67
CA TYR A 59 -23.76 -21.70 -3.92
C TYR A 59 -23.32 -20.24 -3.74
N LEU A 60 -23.35 -19.70 -2.52
CA LEU A 60 -23.05 -18.30 -2.26
C LEU A 60 -21.91 -18.17 -1.24
N GLN A 61 -21.03 -17.20 -1.47
CA GLN A 61 -19.93 -16.87 -0.57
C GLN A 61 -19.79 -15.35 -0.49
N GLY A 62 -20.06 -14.80 0.69
CA GLY A 62 -19.76 -13.41 0.98
C GLY A 62 -18.34 -13.24 1.49
N VAL A 63 -17.68 -12.17 1.08
CA VAL A 63 -16.39 -11.73 1.59
C VAL A 63 -16.50 -10.26 1.98
N VAL A 64 -16.04 -9.93 3.19
CA VAL A 64 -15.90 -8.55 3.64
C VAL A 64 -14.49 -8.37 4.16
N SER A 65 -13.79 -7.36 3.68
CA SER A 65 -12.44 -7.01 4.13
C SER A 65 -12.38 -5.58 4.65
N GLY A 66 -11.56 -5.36 5.66
CA GLY A 66 -11.20 -4.04 6.15
C GLY A 66 -9.69 -3.95 6.21
N PHE A 67 -9.14 -2.89 5.63
CA PHE A 67 -7.69 -2.69 5.55
C PHE A 67 -7.29 -1.30 6.00
N ALA A 68 -6.08 -1.22 6.55
CA ALA A 68 -5.39 0.02 6.84
C ALA A 68 -3.93 -0.13 6.41
N TYR A 69 -3.40 0.86 5.71
CA TYR A 69 -1.98 0.89 5.36
C TYR A 69 -1.35 2.24 5.66
N LYS A 70 -0.03 2.22 5.85
CA LYS A 70 0.84 3.38 5.92
C LYS A 70 1.98 3.18 4.92
N ILE A 71 2.25 4.17 4.09
CA ILE A 71 3.43 4.24 3.24
C ILE A 71 4.35 5.29 3.84
N ASP A 72 5.59 4.89 4.12
CA ASP A 72 6.65 5.75 4.61
C ASP A 72 7.55 6.19 3.44
N GLY A 73 7.81 7.50 3.38
CA GLY A 73 8.71 8.09 2.39
C GLY A 73 8.22 7.96 0.95
N LEU A 74 7.00 8.42 0.67
CA LEU A 74 6.41 8.40 -0.66
C LEU A 74 7.25 9.21 -1.66
N ILE A 75 7.65 8.62 -2.79
CA ILE A 75 8.36 9.33 -3.85
C ILE A 75 7.32 10.13 -4.63
N THR A 76 7.39 11.45 -4.52
CA THR A 76 6.43 12.38 -5.12
C THR A 76 7.14 13.34 -6.06
N GLN A 77 6.49 13.65 -7.17
CA GLN A 77 6.94 14.70 -8.09
C GLN A 77 6.58 16.06 -7.51
N ILE A 78 7.59 16.89 -7.24
CA ILE A 78 7.43 18.24 -6.68
C ILE A 78 7.97 19.29 -7.66
N PRO A 79 7.42 20.53 -7.64
CA PRO A 79 8.00 21.64 -8.39
C PRO A 79 9.41 21.97 -7.87
N PHE A 80 10.39 22.01 -8.77
CA PHE A 80 11.75 22.46 -8.47
C PHE A 80 11.95 23.93 -8.86
N THR A 81 11.40 24.32 -10.00
CA THR A 81 11.25 25.72 -10.44
C THR A 81 9.87 25.94 -11.06
N GLU A 82 9.59 27.14 -11.58
CA GLU A 82 8.32 27.42 -12.27
C GLU A 82 8.09 26.54 -13.51
N THR A 83 9.14 25.95 -14.08
CA THR A 83 9.07 25.16 -15.33
C THR A 83 9.60 23.74 -15.21
N TRP A 84 10.23 23.40 -14.09
CA TRP A 84 10.86 22.09 -13.87
C TRP A 84 10.35 21.44 -12.59
N THR A 85 10.33 20.10 -12.60
CA THR A 85 9.93 19.27 -11.47
C THR A 85 11.05 18.30 -11.14
N THR A 86 11.12 17.87 -9.88
CA THR A 86 11.99 16.78 -9.44
C THR A 86 11.20 15.78 -8.58
N PHE A 87 11.82 14.66 -8.22
CA PHE A 87 11.25 13.67 -7.32
C PHE A 87 11.94 13.70 -5.97
N GLU A 88 11.17 13.65 -4.89
CA GLU A 88 11.69 13.52 -3.53
C GLU A 88 10.85 12.53 -2.72
N ASN A 89 11.47 11.88 -1.73
CA ASN A 89 10.72 11.17 -0.69
C ASN A 89 10.11 12.22 0.24
N THR A 90 8.82 12.51 0.07
CA THR A 90 8.14 13.62 0.75
C THR A 90 7.46 13.16 2.04
N ASP A 91 6.21 12.71 1.92
CA ASP A 91 5.31 12.49 3.04
C ASP A 91 5.08 11.00 3.33
N ASP A 92 4.66 10.77 4.57
CA ASP A 92 4.07 9.52 4.99
C ASP A 92 2.56 9.57 4.74
N ILE A 93 2.06 8.67 3.89
CA ILE A 93 0.62 8.60 3.60
C ILE A 93 -0.03 7.43 4.31
N SER A 94 -1.28 7.60 4.73
CA SER A 94 -2.07 6.51 5.31
C SER A 94 -3.46 6.47 4.69
N ALA A 95 -3.99 5.26 4.52
CA ALA A 95 -5.36 5.08 4.08
C ALA A 95 -6.01 3.90 4.80
N LYS A 96 -7.34 3.94 4.83
CA LYS A 96 -8.20 2.91 5.41
C LYS A 96 -9.38 2.68 4.49
N GLY A 97 -9.81 1.45 4.37
CA GLY A 97 -10.90 1.08 3.48
C GLY A 97 -11.64 -0.17 3.94
N ILE A 98 -12.82 -0.36 3.34
CA ILE A 98 -13.66 -1.54 3.52
C ILE A 98 -14.13 -1.96 2.13
N GLU A 99 -14.07 -3.25 1.84
CA GLU A 99 -14.56 -3.85 0.59
C GLU A 99 -15.49 -5.02 0.91
N ALA A 100 -16.43 -5.30 0.00
CA ALA A 100 -17.39 -6.40 0.15
C ALA A 100 -17.76 -7.01 -1.21
N GLU A 101 -17.88 -8.34 -1.24
CA GLU A 101 -18.26 -9.16 -2.40
C GLU A 101 -19.26 -10.24 -1.96
N LEU A 102 -20.14 -10.69 -2.87
CA LEU A 102 -21.14 -11.75 -2.63
C LEU A 102 -21.32 -12.70 -3.82
#